data_AF-A0A962L9K9-F1
#
_entry.id   AF-A0A962L9K9-F1
#
_cell.length_a   1.000
_cell.length_b   1.000
_cell.length_c   1.000
_cell.angle_alpha   90.00
_cell.angle_beta   90.00
_cell.angle_gamma   90.00
#
_symmetry.space_group_name_H-M   'P 1'
#
loop_
_entity.id
_entity.type
_entity.pdbx_description
1 polymer ?
#
loop_
_entity_poly.entity_id
_entity_poly.type
_entity_poly.pdbx_seq_one_letter_code
_entity_poly.pdbx_strand_id
1 'polypeptide(L)'
;PCPIVRESDGLAMSSRNLRLDACARAKAPLIHQLISSELDDVAVIERLTDAGFRVDYVVTEHGRRFAAARIGEVDNEVRLIDNVAIEGVSP
;
A
#
# COMPACT_ATOMS: atom_id res chain seq x y z
N PRO A 1 -16.78 18.06 -0.81
CA PRO A 1 -15.89 16.97 -1.27
C PRO A 1 -14.72 17.53 -2.10
N CYS A 2 -13.50 17.46 -1.59
CA CYS A 2 -12.30 17.87 -2.32
C CYS A 2 -11.72 16.66 -3.06
N PRO A 3 -11.61 16.69 -4.40
CA PRO A 3 -11.11 15.56 -5.18
C PRO A 3 -9.60 15.37 -4.94
N ILE A 4 -9.17 14.11 -4.87
CA ILE A 4 -7.76 13.72 -4.75
C ILE A 4 -7.09 13.99 -6.10
N VAL A 5 -6.12 14.91 -6.11
CA VAL A 5 -5.31 15.20 -7.30
C VAL A 5 -4.18 14.17 -7.40
N ARG A 6 -4.06 13.54 -8.57
CA ARG A 6 -3.06 12.50 -8.86
C ARG A 6 -2.02 12.99 -9.86
N GLU A 7 -0.78 12.52 -9.73
CA GLU A 7 0.26 12.69 -10.74
C GLU A 7 0.02 11.78 -11.96
N SER A 8 0.79 11.96 -13.02
CA SER A 8 0.65 11.25 -14.31
C SER A 8 0.79 9.73 -14.19
N ASP A 9 1.44 9.25 -13.13
CA ASP A 9 1.63 7.84 -12.77
C ASP A 9 0.51 7.29 -11.87
N GLY A 10 -0.52 8.09 -11.58
CA GLY A 10 -1.67 7.70 -10.77
C GLY A 10 -1.47 7.86 -9.26
N LEU A 11 -0.30 8.31 -8.80
CA LEU A 11 -0.02 8.49 -7.38
C LEU A 11 -0.75 9.72 -6.83
N ALA A 12 -1.42 9.59 -5.67
CA ALA A 12 -2.04 10.73 -5.00
C ALA A 12 -0.95 11.70 -4.53
N MET A 13 -1.09 13.00 -4.87
CA MET A 13 -0.10 14.00 -4.48
C MET A 13 -0.02 14.15 -2.96
N SER A 14 1.14 13.81 -2.40
CA SER A 14 1.50 14.05 -1.00
C SER A 14 2.91 14.62 -0.96
N SER A 15 3.16 15.66 -0.15
CA SER A 15 4.50 16.25 0.03
C SER A 15 5.57 15.24 0.46
N ARG A 16 5.15 14.07 0.95
CA ARG A 16 5.99 12.94 1.34
C ARG A 16 6.46 12.10 0.15
N ASN A 17 5.79 12.18 -1.01
CA ASN A 17 6.22 11.50 -2.24
C ASN A 17 7.53 12.08 -2.78
N LEU A 18 7.89 13.33 -2.39
CA LEU A 18 9.18 13.94 -2.71
C LEU A 18 10.37 13.26 -2.01
N ARG A 19 10.11 12.50 -0.94
CA ARG A 19 11.13 11.75 -0.18
C ARG A 19 11.24 10.29 -0.59
N LEU A 20 10.35 9.82 -1.47
CA LEU A 20 10.45 8.48 -2.04
C LEU A 20 11.58 8.50 -3.07
N ASP A 21 12.60 7.66 -2.85
CA ASP A 21 13.54 7.36 -3.93
C ASP A 21 12.80 6.73 -5.11
N ALA A 22 13.31 6.88 -6.33
CA ALA A 22 12.63 6.46 -7.55
C ALA A 22 12.14 4.99 -7.51
N CYS A 23 12.89 4.12 -6.82
CA CYS A 23 12.55 2.72 -6.59
C CYS A 23 11.32 2.55 -5.66
N ALA A 24 11.26 3.30 -4.57
CA ALA A 24 10.15 3.27 -3.62
C ALA A 24 8.86 3.84 -4.24
N ARG A 25 8.98 4.87 -5.06
CA ARG A 25 7.86 5.44 -5.81
C ARG A 25 7.29 4.49 -6.85
N ALA A 26 8.14 3.79 -7.60
CA ALA A 26 7.70 2.77 -8.57
C ALA A 26 6.99 1.59 -7.91
N LYS A 27 7.35 1.27 -6.67
CA LYS A 27 6.76 0.17 -5.90
C LYS A 27 5.52 0.58 -5.11
N ALA A 28 5.32 1.86 -4.81
CA ALA A 28 4.15 2.35 -4.07
C ALA A 28 2.80 1.86 -4.62
N PRO A 29 2.56 1.74 -5.94
CA PRO A 29 1.33 1.14 -6.48
C PRO A 29 1.15 -0.35 -6.14
N LEU A 30 2.21 -1.11 -5.85
CA LEU A 30 2.14 -2.52 -5.50
C LEU A 30 1.38 -2.75 -4.19
N ILE A 31 1.45 -1.82 -3.24
CA ILE A 31 0.68 -1.96 -1.98
C ILE A 31 -0.80 -2.05 -2.29
N HIS A 32 -1.29 -1.15 -3.15
CA HIS A 32 -2.69 -1.10 -3.56
C HIS A 32 -3.08 -2.35 -4.37
N GLN A 33 -2.23 -2.78 -5.31
CA GLN A 33 -2.48 -3.97 -6.12
C GLN A 33 -2.58 -5.24 -5.27
N LEU A 34 -1.68 -5.43 -4.30
CA LEU A 34 -1.65 -6.62 -3.47
C LEU A 34 -2.81 -6.65 -2.48
N ILE A 35 -3.14 -5.53 -1.84
CA ILE A 35 -4.28 -5.51 -0.89
C ILE A 35 -5.62 -5.67 -1.61
N SER A 36 -5.72 -5.24 -2.87
CA SER A 36 -6.92 -5.41 -3.71
C SER A 36 -7.06 -6.82 -4.30
N SER A 37 -6.07 -7.69 -4.11
CA SER A 37 -6.11 -9.05 -4.64
C SER A 37 -6.98 -9.98 -3.79
N GLU A 38 -7.39 -11.09 -4.39
CA GLU A 38 -8.13 -12.18 -3.72
C GLU A 38 -7.26 -13.00 -2.75
N LEU A 39 -5.99 -12.65 -2.57
CA LEU A 39 -5.09 -13.28 -1.60
C LEU A 39 -5.61 -13.07 -0.18
N ASP A 40 -5.27 -13.98 0.73
CA ASP A 40 -5.47 -13.76 2.16
C ASP A 40 -4.42 -12.79 2.73
N ASP A 41 -4.62 -12.35 3.97
CA ASP A 41 -3.75 -11.36 4.59
C ASP A 41 -2.29 -11.85 4.69
N VAL A 42 -2.08 -13.15 4.92
CA VAL A 42 -0.75 -13.76 5.04
C VAL A 42 -0.02 -13.71 3.70
N ALA A 43 -0.66 -14.13 2.62
CA ALA A 43 -0.07 -14.10 1.27
C ALA A 43 0.18 -12.65 0.79
N VAL A 44 -0.65 -11.68 1.20
CA VAL A 44 -0.37 -10.26 0.94
C VAL A 44 0.88 -9.79 1.70
N ILE A 45 1.04 -10.18 2.97
CA ILE A 45 2.24 -9.86 3.77
C ILE A 45 3.50 -10.44 3.12
N GLU A 46 3.47 -11.71 2.71
CA GLU A 46 4.59 -12.37 2.05
C GLU A 46 4.99 -11.64 0.76
N ARG A 47 4.02 -11.35 -0.12
CA ARG A 47 4.31 -10.67 -1.40
C ARG A 47 4.80 -9.24 -1.22
N LEU A 48 4.29 -8.52 -0.22
CA LEU A 48 4.81 -7.19 0.12
C LEU A 48 6.26 -7.32 0.61
N THR A 49 6.55 -8.29 1.46
CA THR A 49 7.91 -8.53 1.97
C THR A 49 8.88 -8.87 0.84
N ASP A 50 8.50 -9.75 -0.08
CA ASP A 50 9.28 -10.11 -1.27
C ASP A 50 9.51 -8.92 -2.22
N ALA A 51 8.53 -8.01 -2.31
CA ALA A 51 8.68 -6.77 -3.07
C ALA A 51 9.60 -5.73 -2.40
N GLY A 52 10.11 -6.02 -1.20
CA GLY A 52 11.01 -5.16 -0.44
C GLY A 52 10.30 -4.17 0.49
N PHE A 53 9.03 -4.44 0.83
CA PHE A 53 8.35 -3.70 1.87
C PHE A 53 8.64 -4.29 3.24
N ARG A 54 8.79 -3.43 4.24
CA ARG A 54 8.69 -3.82 5.65
C ARG A 54 7.26 -3.65 6.11
N VAL A 55 6.51 -4.73 6.24
CA VAL A 55 5.08 -4.70 6.58
C VAL A 55 4.91 -4.44 8.08
N ASP A 56 4.13 -3.42 8.44
CA ASP A 56 3.71 -3.18 9.82
C ASP A 56 2.47 -4.03 10.16
N TYR A 57 1.47 -4.05 9.27
CA TYR A 57 0.29 -4.92 9.37
C TYR A 57 -0.43 -5.04 8.02
N VAL A 58 -1.14 -6.16 7.84
CA VAL A 58 -2.25 -6.34 6.89
C VAL A 58 -3.36 -7.05 7.65
N VAL A 59 -4.56 -6.49 7.60
CA VAL A 59 -5.71 -7.04 8.33
C VAL A 59 -7.00 -6.83 7.55
N THR A 60 -7.78 -7.89 7.38
CA THR A 60 -9.13 -7.84 6.80
C THR A 60 -10.18 -7.90 7.91
N GLU A 61 -10.94 -6.83 8.07
CA GLU A 61 -12.01 -6.69 9.05
C GLU A 61 -13.22 -5.99 8.44
N HIS A 62 -14.42 -6.46 8.77
CA HIS A 62 -15.69 -5.83 8.35
C HIS A 62 -15.80 -5.56 6.84
N GLY A 63 -15.33 -6.51 6.00
CA GLY A 63 -15.36 -6.38 4.55
C GLY A 63 -14.34 -5.38 3.98
N ARG A 64 -13.33 -5.01 4.75
CA ARG A 64 -12.27 -4.08 4.33
C ARG A 64 -10.92 -4.61 4.74
N ARG A 65 -9.96 -4.55 3.82
CA ARG A 65 -8.56 -4.83 4.10
C ARG A 65 -7.81 -3.54 4.36
N PHE A 66 -7.07 -3.47 5.45
CA PHE A 66 -6.19 -2.38 5.84
C PHE A 66 -4.75 -2.85 5.78
N ALA A 67 -3.86 -2.01 5.27
CA ALA A 67 -2.44 -2.30 5.23
C ALA A 67 -1.60 -1.09 5.59
N ALA A 68 -0.49 -1.35 6.28
CA ALA A 68 0.58 -0.39 6.45
C ALA A 68 1.93 -1.07 6.23
N ALA A 69 2.78 -0.45 5.43
CA ALA A 69 4.10 -0.96 5.12
C ALA A 69 5.09 0.19 4.87
N ARG A 70 6.37 -0.07 5.06
CA ARG A 70 7.47 0.88 4.86
C ARG A 70 8.31 0.46 3.67
N ILE A 71 8.81 1.44 2.93
CA ILE A 71 9.68 1.20 1.77
C ILE A 71 10.65 2.38 1.59
N GLY A 72 11.88 2.08 1.19
CA GLY A 72 12.96 3.05 1.05
C GLY A 72 14.25 2.52 1.69
N GLU A 73 15.29 3.34 1.68
CA GLU A 73 16.53 3.04 2.41
C GLU A 73 16.33 3.17 3.93
N VAL A 74 17.20 2.53 4.73
CA VAL A 74 17.08 2.48 6.21
C VAL A 74 16.95 3.88 6.83
N ASP A 75 17.68 4.87 6.29
CA ASP A 75 17.67 6.25 6.79
C ASP A 75 16.56 7.12 6.16
N ASN A 76 15.83 6.61 5.17
CA ASN A 76 14.79 7.34 4.43
C ASN A 76 13.55 6.46 4.13
N GLU A 77 13.17 5.60 5.07
CA GLU A 77 11.97 4.77 4.93
C GLU A 77 10.70 5.65 4.90
N VAL A 78 9.85 5.43 3.89
CA VAL A 78 8.54 6.05 3.81
C VAL A 78 7.47 5.04 4.20
N ARG A 79 6.64 5.41 5.16
CA ARG A 79 5.48 4.61 5.58
C ARG A 79 4.27 4.90 4.69
N LEU A 80 3.81 3.87 3.99
CA LEU A 80 2.58 3.86 3.19
C LEU A 80 1.46 3.20 3.99
N ILE A 81 0.27 3.76 3.90
CA ILE A 81 -0.95 3.21 4.50
C ILE A 81 -2.02 3.24 3.42
N ASP A 82 -2.71 2.12 3.22
CA ASP A 82 -3.83 2.04 2.29
C ASP A 82 -4.88 1.06 2.82
N ASN A 83 -6.10 1.13 2.28
CA ASN A 83 -7.17 0.21 2.59
C ASN A 83 -8.15 0.06 1.42
N VAL A 84 -8.73 -1.12 1.26
CA VAL A 84 -9.63 -1.46 0.14
C VAL A 84 -10.83 -2.25 0.64
N ALA A 85 -11.99 -2.00 0.04
CA ALA A 85 -13.15 -2.85 0.27
C ALA A 85 -12.90 -4.20 -0.42
N ILE A 86 -13.16 -5.30 0.30
CA ILE A 86 -13.10 -6.65 -0.25
C ILE A 86 -14.55 -7.09 -0.46
N GLU A 87 -15.02 -7.08 -1.72
CA GLU A 87 -16.35 -7.60 -2.04
C GLU A 87 -16.33 -9.13 -1.90
N GLY A 88 -17.11 -9.68 -0.97
CA GLY A 88 -17.19 -11.13 -0.77
C GLY A 88 -17.43 -11.61 0.65
N VAL A 89 -17.35 -10.74 1.67
CA VAL A 89 -17.74 -11.12 3.04
C VAL A 89 -19.15 -10.61 3.32
N SER A 90 -20.14 -11.39 2.89
CA SER A 90 -21.49 -11.30 3.45
C SER A 90 -21.41 -11.61 4.96
N PRO A 91 -22.13 -10.87 5.83
CA PRO A 91 -22.17 -11.13 7.27
C PRO A 91 -22.74 -12.52 7.60
#